data_AF-A0A819Z881-F1
#
_entry.id   AF-A0A819Z881-F1
#
_cell.length_a   1.000
_cell.length_b   1.000
_cell.length_c   1.000
_cell.angle_alpha   90.00
_cell.angle_beta   90.00
_cell.angle_gamma   90.00
#
_symmetry.space_group_name_H-M   'P 1'
#
loop_
_entity.id
_entity.type
_entity.pdbx_description
1 polymer ?
#
loop_
_entity_poly.entity_id
_entity_poly.type
_entity_poly.pdbx_seq_one_letter_code
_entity_poly.pdbx_strand_id
1 'polypeptide(L)'
;TKNCVCVRFYKSIMLVHATADIVSRSIIDSLKSDGVDITKMLMLERDNPNVNKAIEDILHKEVVAERKKQEEPLVHLLYGESCNLLPNIMLSFVKEELLKDKEGSDLLSVSLEHQNSQENNANIDIGETTRTYIKDLSASEKAIFFQNIRQVYCTITNELTKSLPLKNDFLRHLQYLQPFPRQRESFRTSITYLSRHVPYLLTNEEVDRVGVGWCVYQMADIPEEWFRKTTVSSDQIIEYLPIDKYWYRIFSTATSIGTPQYVVLTKLVKYLLYLSHGNSDSRSDKTINDRSSLNEASINGLRATKAAVKFFGGGKVHAVPATSTLISKVKDAYSRYTKDNEQQQKLIKKEETQLINEQKTLQEELTKATNMLEEGTTRLAAAMKNKKFDDIGTAEVLVTAANAKLIKNNENLNRLRKKEN
;
A
#
# COMPACT_ATOMS: atom_id res chain seq x y z
N THR A 1 -15.80 -3.98 -3.09
CA THR A 1 -16.53 -4.41 -1.87
C THR A 1 -15.90 -3.74 -0.67
N LYS A 2 -16.68 -2.90 0.03
CA LYS A 2 -16.21 -1.97 1.08
C LYS A 2 -16.31 -2.62 2.48
N ASN A 3 -15.27 -2.41 3.30
CA ASN A 3 -15.18 -2.55 4.77
C ASN A 3 -16.23 -3.45 5.46
N CYS A 4 -16.06 -4.76 5.37
CA CYS A 4 -16.74 -5.72 6.25
C CYS A 4 -15.79 -6.16 7.37
N VAL A 5 -16.25 -6.10 8.62
CA VAL A 5 -15.53 -6.70 9.76
C VAL A 5 -15.94 -8.17 9.81
N CYS A 6 -14.95 -9.07 9.69
CA CYS A 6 -15.17 -10.51 9.79
C CYS A 6 -14.57 -11.01 11.12
N VAL A 7 -15.39 -11.68 11.93
CA VAL A 7 -14.94 -12.37 13.14
C VAL A 7 -14.84 -13.85 12.81
N ARG A 8 -13.66 -14.45 13.03
CA ARG A 8 -13.43 -15.88 12.84
C ARG A 8 -12.93 -16.50 14.13
N PHE A 9 -13.52 -17.63 14.48
CA PHE A 9 -13.01 -18.49 15.53
C PHE A 9 -12.07 -19.53 14.89
N TYR A 10 -10.83 -19.59 15.36
CA TYR A 10 -9.85 -20.54 14.84
C TYR A 10 -9.81 -21.84 15.65
N LYS A 11 -9.52 -21.77 16.95
CA LYS A 11 -9.29 -22.96 17.79
C LYS A 11 -9.38 -22.67 19.28
N SER A 12 -9.78 -23.68 20.06
CA SER A 12 -9.60 -23.72 21.52
C SER A 12 -8.36 -24.51 21.90
N ILE A 13 -7.54 -23.97 22.80
CA ILE A 13 -6.33 -24.64 23.31
C ILE A 13 -6.45 -24.74 24.82
N MET A 14 -6.33 -25.96 25.35
CA MET A 14 -6.24 -26.21 26.80
C MET A 14 -4.90 -25.71 27.33
N LEU A 15 -4.91 -24.68 28.19
CA LEU A 15 -3.69 -24.05 28.71
C LEU A 15 -2.97 -24.87 29.79
N VAL A 16 -3.53 -26.00 30.24
CA VAL A 16 -3.01 -26.80 31.35
C VAL A 16 -1.59 -27.35 31.08
N HIS A 17 -1.26 -27.63 29.81
CA HIS A 17 0.07 -28.11 29.39
C HIS A 17 0.66 -27.37 28.18
N ALA A 18 -0.01 -26.33 27.68
CA ALA A 18 0.44 -25.61 26.50
C ALA A 18 1.50 -24.58 26.88
N THR A 19 2.73 -24.78 26.40
CA THR A 19 3.79 -23.76 26.51
C THR A 19 3.50 -22.59 25.57
N ALA A 20 4.17 -21.45 25.81
CA ALA A 20 4.06 -20.29 24.93
C ALA A 20 4.35 -20.64 23.46
N ASP A 21 5.36 -21.48 23.20
CA ASP A 21 5.68 -21.97 21.86
C ASP A 21 4.54 -22.75 21.19
N ILE A 22 3.86 -23.62 21.93
CA ILE A 22 2.75 -24.42 21.39
C ILE A 22 1.59 -23.52 21.00
N VAL A 23 1.27 -22.55 21.85
CA VAL A 23 0.18 -21.60 21.60
C VAL A 23 0.54 -20.68 20.42
N SER A 24 1.75 -20.12 20.39
CA SER A 24 2.20 -19.26 19.29
C SER A 24 2.20 -19.98 17.95
N ARG A 25 2.73 -21.22 17.89
CA ARG A 25 2.68 -22.03 16.67
C ARG A 25 1.26 -22.29 16.23
N SER A 26 0.37 -22.71 17.13
CA SER A 26 -1.02 -22.95 16.77
C SER A 26 -1.71 -21.69 16.23
N ILE A 27 -1.40 -20.49 16.74
CA ILE A 27 -1.94 -19.24 16.20
C ILE A 27 -1.42 -19.00 14.78
N ILE A 28 -0.09 -19.10 14.57
CA ILE A 28 0.52 -18.88 13.25
C ILE A 28 0.00 -19.88 12.22
N ASP A 29 -0.06 -21.16 12.58
CA ASP A 29 -0.51 -22.22 11.69
C ASP A 29 -1.98 -22.02 11.30
N SER A 30 -2.83 -21.63 12.26
CA SER A 30 -4.24 -21.30 11.99
C SER A 30 -4.37 -20.11 11.04
N LEU A 31 -3.62 -19.03 11.25
CA LEU A 31 -3.65 -17.87 10.36
C LEU A 31 -3.14 -18.23 8.94
N LYS A 32 -2.03 -18.97 8.85
CA LYS A 32 -1.46 -19.42 7.57
C LYS A 32 -2.41 -20.35 6.82
N SER A 33 -3.07 -21.28 7.52
CA SER A 33 -4.01 -22.23 6.91
C SER A 33 -5.22 -21.54 6.28
N ASP A 34 -5.60 -20.37 6.79
CA ASP A 34 -6.72 -19.56 6.29
C ASP A 34 -6.26 -18.47 5.30
N GLY A 35 -4.99 -18.52 4.86
CA GLY A 35 -4.42 -17.55 3.93
C GLY A 35 -4.26 -16.14 4.52
N VAL A 36 -4.29 -16.00 5.84
CA VAL A 36 -4.13 -14.70 6.50
C VAL A 36 -2.65 -14.33 6.55
N ASP A 37 -2.33 -13.24 5.86
CA ASP A 37 -0.99 -12.67 5.82
C ASP A 37 -0.60 -12.06 7.18
N ILE A 38 0.16 -12.82 7.97
CA ILE A 38 0.61 -12.43 9.31
C ILE A 38 1.47 -11.15 9.31
N THR A 39 2.07 -10.77 8.18
CA THR A 39 2.85 -9.52 8.10
C THR A 39 1.97 -8.28 8.23
N LYS A 40 0.68 -8.42 7.94
CA LYS A 40 -0.36 -7.39 8.06
C LYS A 40 -1.06 -7.39 9.42
N MET A 41 -0.64 -8.24 10.36
CA MET A 41 -1.18 -8.22 11.72
C MET A 41 -0.90 -6.85 12.36
N LEU A 42 -1.98 -6.17 12.78
CA LEU A 42 -1.91 -4.84 13.38
C LEU A 42 -1.76 -4.90 14.91
N MET A 43 -2.50 -5.81 15.54
CA MET A 43 -2.59 -5.89 16.99
C MET A 43 -2.95 -7.31 17.43
N LEU A 44 -2.42 -7.71 18.57
CA LEU A 44 -2.80 -8.93 19.29
C LEU A 44 -3.38 -8.52 20.64
N GLU A 45 -4.70 -8.62 20.79
CA GLU A 45 -5.39 -8.30 22.05
C GLU A 45 -5.47 -9.52 22.97
N ARG A 46 -5.41 -9.27 24.28
CA ARG A 46 -5.54 -10.27 25.33
C ARG A 46 -6.30 -9.69 26.52
N ASP A 47 -7.01 -10.55 27.22
CA ASP A 47 -7.86 -10.18 28.35
C ASP A 47 -7.06 -9.81 29.63
N ASN A 48 -5.77 -10.16 29.73
CA ASN A 48 -4.93 -9.84 30.88
C ASN A 48 -3.45 -9.57 30.48
N PRO A 49 -2.84 -8.46 30.97
CA PRO A 49 -1.47 -8.06 30.61
C PRO A 49 -0.37 -9.05 31.03
N ASN A 50 -0.63 -9.89 32.05
CA ASN A 50 0.34 -10.86 32.56
C ASN A 50 0.18 -12.25 31.94
N VAL A 51 -0.88 -12.48 31.16
CA VAL A 51 -1.07 -13.77 30.48
C VAL A 51 -0.16 -13.81 29.24
N ASN A 52 1.02 -14.41 29.46
CA ASN A 52 1.97 -14.88 28.44
C ASN A 52 2.60 -13.81 27.54
N LYS A 53 3.33 -12.85 28.12
CA LYS A 53 4.26 -11.98 27.37
C LYS A 53 5.21 -12.77 26.43
N ALA A 54 5.58 -13.99 26.81
CA ALA A 54 6.37 -14.89 25.96
C ALA A 54 5.69 -15.24 24.62
N ILE A 55 4.36 -15.40 24.58
CA ILE A 55 3.62 -15.66 23.33
C ILE A 55 3.74 -14.46 22.39
N GLU A 56 3.58 -13.26 22.92
CA GLU A 56 3.72 -12.01 22.17
C GLU A 56 5.13 -11.84 21.62
N ASP A 57 6.16 -12.08 22.43
CA ASP A 57 7.55 -11.99 21.98
C ASP A 57 7.85 -12.98 20.85
N ILE A 58 7.32 -14.22 20.94
CA ILE A 58 7.47 -15.23 19.90
C ILE A 58 6.73 -14.80 18.62
N LEU A 59 5.46 -14.38 18.73
CA LEU A 59 4.68 -13.94 17.57
C LEU A 59 5.27 -12.69 16.92
N HIS A 60 5.73 -11.72 17.72
CA HIS A 60 6.39 -10.53 17.21
C HIS A 60 7.70 -10.88 16.49
N LYS A 61 8.52 -11.78 17.06
CA LYS A 61 9.74 -12.27 16.38
C LYS A 61 9.40 -12.92 15.04
N GLU A 62 8.36 -13.74 14.99
CA GLU A 62 7.94 -14.40 13.74
C GLU A 62 7.43 -13.39 12.71
N VAL A 63 6.56 -12.46 13.11
CA VAL A 63 6.06 -11.39 12.22
C VAL A 63 7.22 -10.53 11.71
N VAL A 64 8.19 -10.20 12.55
CA VAL A 64 9.40 -9.47 12.14
C VAL A 64 10.27 -10.31 11.21
N ALA A 65 10.42 -11.62 11.46
CA ALA A 65 11.16 -12.52 10.58
C ALA A 65 10.51 -12.61 9.20
N GLU A 66 9.19 -12.76 9.13
CA GLU A 66 8.43 -12.76 7.87
C GLU A 66 8.48 -11.41 7.16
N ARG A 67 8.41 -10.29 7.89
CA ARG A 67 8.62 -8.95 7.31
C ARG A 67 10.04 -8.80 6.75
N LYS A 68 11.07 -9.33 7.42
CA LYS A 68 12.44 -9.33 6.91
C LYS A 68 12.61 -10.20 5.67
N LYS A 69 11.88 -11.31 5.54
CA LYS A 69 11.82 -12.08 4.30
C LYS A 69 11.21 -11.26 3.15
N GLN A 70 10.27 -10.36 3.44
CA GLN A 70 9.75 -9.42 2.43
C GLN A 70 10.74 -8.30 2.06
N GLU A 71 11.68 -7.94 2.96
CA GLU A 71 12.73 -6.94 2.69
C GLU A 71 13.83 -7.46 1.74
N GLU A 72 13.92 -8.77 1.50
CA GLU A 72 14.84 -9.33 0.49
C GLU A 72 14.42 -8.90 -0.93
N PRO A 73 15.36 -8.50 -1.82
CA PRO A 73 15.00 -8.16 -3.18
C PRO A 73 14.65 -9.40 -4.01
N LEU A 74 13.35 -9.64 -4.22
CA LEU A 74 12.85 -10.83 -4.96
C LEU A 74 12.56 -10.56 -6.44
N VAL A 75 12.95 -9.40 -6.97
CA VAL A 75 12.64 -9.00 -8.35
C VAL A 75 13.18 -10.00 -9.39
N HIS A 76 14.28 -10.65 -9.05
CA HIS A 76 14.92 -11.69 -9.86
C HIS A 76 14.11 -13.00 -9.93
N LEU A 77 13.17 -13.23 -9.01
CA LEU A 77 12.29 -14.41 -9.01
C LEU A 77 10.97 -14.14 -9.74
N LEU A 78 10.54 -12.88 -9.80
CA LEU A 78 9.18 -12.50 -10.20
C LEU A 78 8.76 -13.09 -11.55
N TYR A 79 9.62 -13.03 -12.57
CA TYR A 79 9.29 -13.58 -13.88
C TYR A 79 9.21 -15.12 -13.85
N GLY A 80 10.17 -15.79 -13.23
CA GLY A 80 10.20 -17.25 -13.12
C GLY A 80 8.98 -17.78 -12.36
N GLU A 81 8.66 -17.18 -11.21
CA GLU A 81 7.46 -17.54 -10.43
C GLU A 81 6.17 -17.28 -11.20
N SER A 82 6.12 -16.21 -12.01
CA SER A 82 4.98 -15.94 -12.90
C SER A 82 4.83 -17.02 -13.97
N CYS A 83 5.95 -17.50 -14.52
CA CYS A 83 6.00 -18.57 -15.50
C CYS A 83 5.62 -19.93 -14.90
N ASN A 84 5.81 -20.13 -13.59
CA ASN A 84 5.40 -21.35 -12.90
C ASN A 84 3.93 -21.31 -12.49
N LEU A 85 3.43 -20.16 -12.04
CA LEU A 85 2.06 -20.03 -11.55
C LEU A 85 1.00 -20.32 -12.63
N LEU A 86 1.19 -19.77 -13.84
CA LEU A 86 0.19 -19.88 -14.90
C LEU A 86 -0.01 -21.33 -15.39
N PRO A 87 1.03 -22.10 -15.75
CA PRO A 87 0.91 -23.51 -16.12
C PRO A 87 0.30 -24.36 -15.01
N ASN A 88 0.66 -24.13 -13.75
CA ASN A 88 0.10 -24.88 -12.62
C ASN A 88 -1.42 -24.74 -12.53
N ILE A 89 -1.96 -23.57 -12.85
CA ILE A 89 -3.42 -23.35 -12.91
C ILE A 89 -4.02 -23.92 -14.19
N MET A 90 -3.32 -23.79 -15.33
CA MET A 90 -3.76 -24.39 -16.59
C MET A 90 -3.87 -25.92 -16.48
N LEU A 91 -2.91 -26.60 -15.85
CA LEU A 91 -2.91 -28.05 -15.64
C LEU A 91 -4.11 -28.56 -14.85
N SER A 92 -4.81 -27.70 -14.10
CA SER A 92 -6.06 -28.07 -13.43
C SER A 92 -7.21 -28.37 -14.41
N PHE A 93 -7.17 -27.87 -15.65
CA PHE A 93 -8.29 -28.00 -16.60
C PHE A 93 -7.92 -28.05 -18.09
N VAL A 94 -6.66 -27.85 -18.45
CA VAL A 94 -6.08 -27.90 -19.80
C VAL A 94 -5.17 -29.11 -19.91
N LYS A 95 -5.16 -29.76 -21.07
CA LYS A 95 -4.33 -30.93 -21.30
C LYS A 95 -2.83 -30.60 -21.25
N GLU A 96 -2.07 -31.43 -20.54
CA GLU A 96 -0.62 -31.26 -20.34
C GLU A 96 0.17 -31.19 -21.67
N GLU A 97 -0.26 -31.95 -22.67
CA GLU A 97 0.33 -31.99 -24.01
C GLU A 97 0.37 -30.61 -24.72
N LEU A 98 -0.52 -29.69 -24.36
CA LEU A 98 -0.53 -28.34 -24.91
C LEU A 98 0.43 -27.38 -24.22
N LEU A 99 1.00 -27.78 -23.09
CA LEU A 99 1.87 -26.96 -22.23
C LEU A 99 3.34 -27.41 -22.25
N LYS A 100 3.61 -28.67 -22.59
CA LYS A 100 4.92 -29.33 -22.45
C LYS A 100 6.12 -28.57 -23.02
N ASP A 101 5.93 -27.82 -24.11
CA ASP A 101 6.99 -27.08 -24.80
C ASP A 101 6.78 -25.56 -24.78
N LYS A 102 5.93 -25.04 -23.88
CA LYS A 102 5.60 -23.62 -23.79
C LYS A 102 6.12 -23.01 -22.50
N GLU A 103 6.81 -21.89 -22.61
CA GLU A 103 7.29 -21.11 -21.47
C GLU A 103 6.96 -19.62 -21.66
N GLY A 104 6.88 -18.89 -20.54
CA GLY A 104 6.74 -17.43 -20.56
C GLY A 104 5.58 -16.92 -21.42
N SER A 105 5.88 -16.10 -22.42
CA SER A 105 4.87 -15.53 -23.32
C SER A 105 4.20 -16.57 -24.22
N ASP A 106 4.83 -17.72 -24.47
CA ASP A 106 4.29 -18.74 -25.37
C ASP A 106 3.05 -19.40 -24.77
N LEU A 107 2.92 -19.41 -23.44
CA LEU A 107 1.73 -19.86 -22.71
C LEU A 107 0.48 -19.08 -23.09
N LEU A 108 0.63 -17.83 -23.57
CA LEU A 108 -0.49 -16.99 -23.99
C LEU A 108 -1.15 -17.44 -25.29
N SER A 109 -0.49 -18.34 -26.04
CA SER A 109 -1.03 -18.93 -27.27
C SER A 109 -1.97 -20.11 -27.03
N VAL A 110 -2.09 -20.61 -25.80
CA VAL A 110 -2.92 -21.76 -25.47
C VAL A 110 -4.39 -21.37 -25.51
N SER A 111 -5.19 -22.06 -26.34
CA SER A 111 -6.63 -21.85 -26.35
C SER A 111 -7.28 -22.51 -25.14
N LEU A 112 -7.93 -21.70 -24.30
CA LEU A 112 -8.54 -22.14 -23.04
C LEU A 112 -9.97 -22.66 -23.20
N GLU A 113 -10.69 -22.22 -24.23
CA GLU A 113 -12.14 -22.45 -24.37
C GLU A 113 -12.49 -23.61 -25.30
N HIS A 114 -11.55 -24.07 -26.13
CA HIS A 114 -11.80 -25.20 -27.01
C HIS A 114 -11.86 -26.51 -26.24
N GLN A 115 -12.93 -27.29 -26.49
CA GLN A 115 -13.13 -28.59 -25.85
C GLN A 115 -11.98 -29.58 -26.11
N ASN A 116 -11.32 -29.48 -27.27
CA ASN A 116 -10.15 -30.30 -27.60
C ASN A 116 -8.91 -29.94 -26.77
N SER A 117 -8.84 -28.71 -26.25
CA SER A 117 -7.74 -28.23 -25.42
C SER A 117 -7.91 -28.57 -23.95
N GLN A 118 -9.15 -28.75 -23.51
CA GLN A 118 -9.46 -28.94 -22.11
C GLN A 118 -9.40 -30.41 -21.70
N GLU A 119 -9.12 -30.63 -20.42
CA GLU A 119 -9.17 -31.95 -19.80
C GLU A 119 -10.58 -32.52 -19.75
N ASN A 120 -10.66 -33.84 -19.63
CA ASN A 120 -11.91 -34.58 -19.49
C ASN A 120 -12.54 -34.27 -18.12
N ASN A 121 -13.87 -34.37 -17.96
CA ASN A 121 -14.52 -34.15 -16.65
C ASN A 121 -13.94 -35.04 -15.53
N ALA A 122 -13.44 -36.24 -15.87
CA ALA A 122 -12.78 -37.12 -14.91
C ALA A 122 -11.46 -36.55 -14.38
N ASN A 123 -10.75 -35.75 -15.18
CA ASN A 123 -9.38 -35.30 -14.93
C ASN A 123 -9.27 -33.85 -14.46
N ILE A 124 -10.30 -33.01 -14.67
CA ILE A 124 -10.29 -31.64 -14.13
C ILE A 124 -10.07 -31.69 -12.62
N ASP A 125 -9.12 -30.93 -12.11
CA ASP A 125 -8.90 -30.80 -10.68
C ASP A 125 -10.06 -30.04 -10.02
N ILE A 126 -10.72 -30.69 -9.07
CA ILE A 126 -11.81 -30.12 -8.25
C ILE A 126 -11.65 -30.50 -6.77
N GLY A 127 -10.57 -31.22 -6.43
CA GLY A 127 -10.36 -31.83 -5.11
C GLY A 127 -11.23 -33.06 -4.81
N GLU A 128 -10.70 -33.96 -3.98
CA GLU A 128 -11.32 -35.26 -3.67
C GLU A 128 -12.65 -35.16 -2.91
N THR A 129 -12.73 -34.20 -1.98
CA THR A 129 -13.97 -33.93 -1.23
C THR A 129 -15.11 -33.56 -2.17
N THR A 130 -14.85 -32.67 -3.13
CA THR A 130 -15.83 -32.27 -4.15
C THR A 130 -16.20 -33.44 -5.05
N ARG A 131 -15.21 -34.25 -5.49
CA ARG A 131 -15.46 -35.48 -6.27
C ARG A 131 -16.42 -36.43 -5.57
N THR A 132 -16.35 -36.53 -4.25
CA THR A 132 -17.26 -37.37 -3.46
C THR A 132 -18.68 -36.82 -3.48
N TYR A 133 -18.87 -35.51 -3.22
CA TYR A 133 -20.20 -34.89 -3.22
C TYR A 133 -20.90 -34.92 -4.58
N ILE A 134 -20.16 -34.76 -5.68
CA ILE A 134 -20.79 -34.73 -7.00
C ILE A 134 -21.24 -36.11 -7.49
N LYS A 135 -20.84 -37.23 -6.84
CA LYS A 135 -21.25 -38.58 -7.26
C LYS A 135 -22.78 -38.74 -7.25
N ASP A 136 -23.43 -38.11 -6.29
CA ASP A 136 -24.87 -38.22 -6.06
C ASP A 136 -25.71 -37.34 -7.00
N LEU A 137 -25.07 -36.44 -7.75
CA LEU A 137 -25.74 -35.58 -8.72
C LEU A 137 -26.18 -36.34 -9.97
N SER A 138 -27.28 -35.89 -10.58
CA SER A 138 -27.75 -36.37 -11.88
C SER A 138 -26.74 -36.03 -13.00
N ALA A 139 -26.87 -36.71 -14.15
CA ALA A 139 -25.99 -36.45 -15.30
C ALA A 139 -26.09 -35.00 -15.80
N SER A 140 -27.28 -34.41 -15.80
CA SER A 140 -27.50 -33.00 -16.18
C SER A 140 -26.85 -32.03 -15.20
N GLU A 141 -26.97 -32.28 -13.90
CA GLU A 141 -26.35 -31.43 -12.87
C GLU A 141 -24.83 -31.51 -12.91
N LYS A 142 -24.27 -32.71 -13.14
CA LYS A 142 -22.83 -32.91 -13.36
C LYS A 142 -22.33 -32.12 -14.56
N ALA A 143 -23.07 -32.15 -15.68
CA ALA A 143 -22.69 -31.42 -16.88
C ALA A 143 -22.63 -29.89 -16.63
N ILE A 144 -23.65 -29.34 -15.97
CA ILE A 144 -23.70 -27.92 -15.59
C ILE A 144 -22.57 -27.58 -14.61
N PHE A 145 -22.32 -28.43 -13.61
CA PHE A 145 -21.24 -28.25 -12.65
C PHE A 145 -19.88 -28.14 -13.34
N PHE A 146 -19.53 -29.09 -14.22
CA PHE A 146 -18.24 -29.06 -14.92
C PHE A 146 -18.13 -27.90 -15.90
N GLN A 147 -19.22 -27.49 -16.54
CA GLN A 147 -19.24 -26.28 -17.37
C GLN A 147 -18.89 -25.03 -16.53
N ASN A 148 -19.48 -24.90 -15.34
CA ASN A 148 -19.20 -23.79 -14.44
C ASN A 148 -17.75 -23.81 -13.93
N ILE A 149 -17.22 -24.98 -13.57
CA ILE A 149 -15.82 -25.11 -13.13
C ILE A 149 -14.85 -24.70 -14.24
N ARG A 150 -15.09 -25.14 -15.49
CA ARG A 150 -14.29 -24.71 -16.64
C ARG A 150 -14.34 -23.19 -16.81
N GLN A 151 -15.51 -22.59 -16.69
CA GLN A 151 -15.66 -21.14 -16.78
C GLN A 151 -14.89 -20.40 -15.69
N VAL A 152 -14.89 -20.92 -14.46
CA VAL A 152 -14.11 -20.37 -13.33
C VAL A 152 -12.61 -20.41 -13.66
N TYR A 153 -12.09 -21.57 -14.07
CA TYR A 153 -10.68 -21.70 -14.42
C TYR A 153 -10.27 -20.84 -15.62
N CYS A 154 -11.09 -20.78 -16.68
CA CYS A 154 -10.87 -19.88 -17.81
C CYS A 154 -10.81 -18.42 -17.35
N THR A 155 -11.73 -18.01 -16.46
CA THR A 155 -11.77 -16.64 -15.94
C THR A 155 -10.51 -16.32 -15.13
N ILE A 156 -10.13 -17.19 -14.18
CA ILE A 156 -8.90 -17.02 -13.38
C ILE A 156 -7.68 -16.92 -14.29
N THR A 157 -7.55 -17.84 -15.23
CA THR A 157 -6.41 -17.89 -16.17
C THR A 157 -6.36 -16.63 -17.02
N ASN A 158 -7.49 -16.16 -17.55
CA ASN A 158 -7.59 -14.91 -18.32
C ASN A 158 -7.25 -13.66 -17.50
N GLU A 159 -7.58 -13.61 -16.21
CA GLU A 159 -7.19 -12.49 -15.35
C GLU A 159 -5.70 -12.54 -14.99
N LEU A 160 -5.14 -13.73 -14.79
CA LEU A 160 -3.71 -13.92 -14.55
C LEU A 160 -2.88 -13.53 -15.77
N THR A 161 -3.28 -13.92 -16.99
CA THR A 161 -2.54 -13.54 -18.20
C THR A 161 -2.49 -12.02 -18.44
N LYS A 162 -3.50 -11.28 -17.97
CA LYS A 162 -3.50 -9.80 -17.98
C LYS A 162 -2.59 -9.19 -16.92
N SER A 163 -2.44 -9.86 -15.78
CA SER A 163 -1.75 -9.34 -14.59
C SER A 163 -0.28 -9.75 -14.51
N LEU A 164 0.07 -10.92 -15.04
CA LEU A 164 1.41 -11.48 -14.96
C LEU A 164 2.35 -10.85 -16.01
N PRO A 165 3.63 -10.59 -15.66
CA PRO A 165 4.59 -9.94 -16.53
C PRO A 165 5.17 -10.87 -17.63
N LEU A 166 4.38 -11.77 -18.21
CA LEU A 166 4.88 -12.83 -19.12
C LEU A 166 5.48 -12.28 -20.43
N LYS A 167 5.03 -11.10 -20.87
CA LYS A 167 5.56 -10.37 -22.04
C LYS A 167 6.68 -9.37 -21.68
N ASN A 168 7.05 -9.25 -20.41
CA ASN A 168 8.01 -8.25 -19.98
C ASN A 168 9.44 -8.79 -20.12
N ASP A 169 10.10 -8.44 -21.23
CA ASP A 169 11.47 -8.84 -21.50
C ASP A 169 12.46 -8.37 -20.42
N PHE A 170 12.25 -7.17 -19.87
CA PHE A 170 13.13 -6.65 -18.81
C PHE A 170 13.10 -7.54 -17.56
N LEU A 171 11.90 -7.86 -17.06
CA LEU A 171 11.73 -8.77 -15.92
C LEU A 171 12.21 -10.19 -16.24
N ARG A 172 12.02 -10.66 -17.49
CA ARG A 172 12.60 -11.92 -17.96
C ARG A 172 14.13 -11.90 -17.83
N HIS A 173 14.79 -10.82 -18.20
CA HIS A 173 16.25 -10.74 -18.10
C HIS A 173 16.75 -10.62 -16.65
N LEU A 174 15.95 -10.12 -15.71
CA LEU A 174 16.33 -10.05 -14.28
C LEU A 174 16.52 -11.42 -13.62
N GLN A 175 15.88 -12.48 -14.13
CA GLN A 175 16.04 -13.83 -13.58
C GLN A 175 17.49 -14.34 -13.65
N TYR A 176 18.27 -13.78 -14.56
CA TYR A 176 19.68 -14.09 -14.76
C TYR A 176 20.60 -13.49 -13.69
N LEU A 177 20.05 -12.76 -12.71
CA LEU A 177 20.80 -12.37 -11.51
C LEU A 177 21.01 -13.53 -10.53
N GLN A 178 20.33 -14.67 -10.74
CA GLN A 178 20.47 -15.85 -9.89
C GLN A 178 21.85 -16.51 -10.00
N PRO A 179 22.38 -17.10 -8.91
CA PRO A 179 23.66 -17.82 -8.92
C PRO A 179 23.66 -19.08 -9.81
N PHE A 180 22.53 -19.80 -9.85
CA PHE A 180 22.45 -21.18 -10.32
C PHE A 180 22.65 -21.36 -11.83
N PRO A 181 22.16 -20.46 -12.71
CA PRO A 181 22.35 -20.63 -14.15
C PRO A 181 23.49 -19.76 -14.71
N ARG A 182 24.38 -19.20 -13.87
CA ARG A 182 25.39 -18.19 -14.27
C ARG A 182 26.25 -18.57 -15.48
N GLN A 183 26.51 -19.86 -15.70
CA GLN A 183 27.37 -20.36 -16.77
C GLN A 183 26.69 -20.46 -18.15
N ARG A 184 25.39 -20.21 -18.28
CA ARG A 184 24.71 -20.28 -19.59
C ARG A 184 25.13 -19.12 -20.49
N GLU A 185 25.34 -19.38 -21.78
CA GLU A 185 25.78 -18.38 -22.77
C GLU A 185 24.81 -17.20 -22.94
N SER A 186 23.50 -17.43 -22.72
CA SER A 186 22.45 -16.41 -22.84
C SER A 186 22.54 -15.27 -21.81
N PHE A 187 23.40 -15.40 -20.80
CA PHE A 187 23.51 -14.42 -19.71
C PHE A 187 24.25 -13.15 -20.10
N ARG A 188 25.30 -13.25 -20.95
CA ARG A 188 26.02 -12.05 -21.42
C ARG A 188 25.08 -11.14 -22.19
N THR A 189 24.31 -11.70 -23.13
CA THR A 189 23.29 -10.96 -23.89
C THR A 189 22.27 -10.33 -22.95
N SER A 190 21.85 -11.05 -21.91
CA SER A 190 20.86 -10.58 -20.95
C SER A 190 21.35 -9.42 -20.09
N ILE A 191 22.56 -9.50 -19.53
CA ILE A 191 23.08 -8.40 -18.71
C ILE A 191 23.39 -7.17 -19.56
N THR A 192 23.86 -7.35 -20.80
CA THR A 192 24.03 -6.25 -21.75
C THR A 192 22.67 -5.63 -22.11
N TYR A 193 21.63 -6.45 -22.32
CA TYR A 193 20.27 -5.94 -22.51
C TYR A 193 19.83 -5.08 -21.32
N LEU A 194 19.97 -5.57 -20.09
CA LEU A 194 19.60 -4.84 -18.88
C LEU A 194 20.38 -3.52 -18.77
N SER A 195 21.69 -3.53 -19.03
CA SER A 195 22.54 -2.35 -18.96
C SER A 195 22.09 -1.22 -19.91
N ARG A 196 21.51 -1.57 -21.06
CA ARG A 196 20.97 -0.61 -22.04
C ARG A 196 19.59 -0.08 -21.67
N HIS A 197 18.83 -0.84 -20.87
CA HIS A 197 17.45 -0.53 -20.49
C HIS A 197 17.35 0.14 -19.11
N VAL A 198 18.48 0.47 -18.48
CA VAL A 198 18.52 1.30 -17.27
C VAL A 198 19.03 2.70 -17.63
N PRO A 199 18.13 3.67 -17.87
CA PRO A 199 18.52 5.00 -18.33
C PRO A 199 19.33 5.74 -17.26
N TYR A 200 20.31 6.53 -17.71
CA TYR A 200 21.16 7.41 -16.89
C TYR A 200 22.06 6.73 -15.85
N LEU A 201 22.03 5.39 -15.73
CA LEU A 201 22.92 4.68 -14.81
C LEU A 201 24.32 4.53 -15.40
N LEU A 202 24.42 4.08 -16.66
CA LEU A 202 25.69 3.73 -17.29
C LEU A 202 25.95 4.57 -18.53
N THR A 203 27.22 4.92 -18.77
CA THR A 203 27.66 5.46 -20.06
C THR A 203 27.75 4.36 -21.12
N ASN A 204 27.81 4.73 -22.41
CA ASN A 204 27.98 3.74 -23.49
C ASN A 204 29.27 2.91 -23.33
N GLU A 205 30.36 3.54 -22.88
CA GLU A 205 31.61 2.82 -22.57
C GLU A 205 31.46 1.86 -21.39
N GLU A 206 30.70 2.23 -20.37
CA GLU A 206 30.40 1.37 -19.23
C GLU A 206 29.57 0.15 -19.66
N VAL A 207 28.60 0.32 -20.56
CA VAL A 207 27.78 -0.78 -21.11
C VAL A 207 28.65 -1.87 -21.75
N ASP A 208 29.66 -1.50 -22.53
CA ASP A 208 30.57 -2.47 -23.13
C ASP A 208 31.40 -3.22 -22.08
N ARG A 209 31.80 -2.51 -21.01
CA ARG A 209 32.53 -3.11 -19.87
C ARG A 209 31.68 -4.05 -19.04
N VAL A 210 30.35 -3.86 -18.96
CA VAL A 210 29.45 -4.78 -18.25
C VAL A 210 29.51 -6.18 -18.84
N GLY A 211 29.44 -6.30 -20.18
CA GLY A 211 29.47 -7.60 -20.84
C GLY A 211 30.76 -8.36 -20.59
N VAL A 212 31.90 -7.67 -20.62
CA VAL A 212 33.22 -8.26 -20.30
C VAL A 212 33.30 -8.65 -18.83
N GLY A 213 32.87 -7.77 -17.92
CA GLY A 213 32.84 -8.04 -16.48
C GLY A 213 31.98 -9.25 -16.13
N TRP A 214 30.88 -9.46 -16.87
CA TRP A 214 30.06 -10.65 -16.74
C TRP A 214 30.80 -11.92 -17.16
N CYS A 215 31.49 -11.94 -18.30
CA CYS A 215 32.29 -13.10 -18.71
C CYS A 215 33.31 -13.51 -17.65
N VAL A 216 33.99 -12.54 -17.05
CA VAL A 216 34.95 -12.78 -15.94
C VAL A 216 34.24 -13.37 -14.72
N TYR A 217 33.05 -12.88 -14.39
CA TYR A 217 32.22 -13.42 -13.32
C TYR A 217 31.73 -14.85 -13.61
N GLN A 218 31.39 -15.19 -14.86
CA GLN A 218 30.95 -16.54 -15.23
C GLN A 218 32.03 -17.59 -15.01
N MET A 219 33.28 -17.21 -15.28
CA MET A 219 34.46 -18.07 -15.10
C MET A 219 34.99 -18.09 -13.66
N ALA A 220 34.44 -17.27 -12.76
CA ALA A 220 34.88 -17.22 -11.39
C ALA A 220 34.48 -18.49 -10.63
N ASP A 221 35.43 -18.99 -9.83
CA ASP A 221 35.18 -20.03 -8.85
C ASP A 221 34.47 -19.42 -7.65
N ILE A 222 33.15 -19.64 -7.57
CA ILE A 222 32.28 -19.06 -6.54
C ILE A 222 31.90 -20.18 -5.57
N PRO A 223 32.33 -20.08 -4.29
CA PRO A 223 32.06 -21.11 -3.30
C PRO A 223 30.55 -21.32 -3.07
N GLU A 224 30.13 -22.58 -2.90
CA GLU A 224 28.70 -22.90 -2.73
C GLU A 224 28.08 -22.24 -1.50
N GLU A 225 28.85 -22.05 -0.42
CA GLU A 225 28.39 -21.39 0.81
C GLU A 225 28.09 -19.90 0.64
N TRP A 226 28.32 -19.34 -0.55
CA TRP A 226 27.92 -17.96 -0.90
C TRP A 226 26.46 -17.86 -1.29
N PHE A 227 25.84 -18.97 -1.68
CA PHE A 227 24.44 -18.98 -2.12
C PHE A 227 23.63 -20.15 -1.54
N ARG A 228 24.24 -21.21 -1.01
CA ARG A 228 23.56 -22.32 -0.32
C ARG A 228 23.79 -22.26 1.18
N LYS A 229 22.73 -22.55 1.92
CA LYS A 229 22.71 -22.80 3.36
C LYS A 229 22.28 -24.25 3.56
N THR A 230 23.20 -25.07 4.05
CA THR A 230 22.90 -26.47 4.37
C THR A 230 22.33 -26.53 5.77
N THR A 231 21.07 -26.94 5.91
CA THR A 231 20.45 -27.17 7.22
C THR A 231 20.42 -28.67 7.47
N VAL A 232 21.04 -29.13 8.56
CA VAL A 232 21.03 -30.54 8.95
C VAL A 232 19.71 -30.83 9.66
N SER A 233 18.68 -31.16 8.88
CA SER A 233 17.49 -31.88 9.34
C SER A 233 17.45 -33.26 8.67
N SER A 234 16.68 -34.19 9.24
CA SER A 234 16.50 -35.57 8.75
C SER A 234 16.15 -35.66 7.26
N ASP A 235 15.56 -34.60 6.71
CA ASP A 235 15.46 -34.36 5.26
C ASP A 235 16.46 -33.24 4.88
N GLN A 236 17.32 -33.51 3.90
CA GLN A 236 18.25 -32.52 3.35
C GLN A 236 17.47 -31.43 2.60
N ILE A 237 16.98 -30.43 3.32
CA ILE A 237 16.37 -29.23 2.72
C ILE A 237 17.50 -28.25 2.39
N ILE A 238 17.73 -28.02 1.09
CA ILE A 238 18.66 -27.01 0.61
C ILE A 238 17.98 -25.64 0.71
N GLU A 239 18.43 -24.80 1.65
CA GLU A 239 18.02 -23.40 1.72
C GLU A 239 19.01 -22.53 0.93
N TYR A 240 18.52 -21.44 0.31
CA TYR A 240 19.38 -20.47 -0.37
C TYR A 240 19.60 -19.23 0.51
N LEU A 241 20.78 -18.61 0.38
CA LEU A 241 21.04 -17.33 1.02
C LEU A 241 20.38 -16.20 0.24
N PRO A 242 20.00 -15.10 0.94
CA PRO A 242 19.45 -13.92 0.29
C PRO A 242 20.29 -13.41 -0.87
N ILE A 243 19.65 -13.02 -1.97
CA ILE A 243 20.33 -12.66 -3.22
C ILE A 243 21.27 -11.45 -3.07
N ASP A 244 20.91 -10.50 -2.19
CA ASP A 244 21.70 -9.32 -1.88
C ASP A 244 23.01 -9.68 -1.17
N LYS A 245 22.97 -10.66 -0.27
CA LYS A 245 24.17 -11.19 0.41
C LYS A 245 25.10 -11.90 -0.56
N TYR A 246 24.55 -12.68 -1.48
CA TYR A 246 25.33 -13.32 -2.54
C TYR A 246 26.08 -12.26 -3.36
N TRP A 247 25.36 -11.28 -3.89
CA TRP A 247 25.95 -10.23 -4.70
C TRP A 247 26.90 -9.33 -3.91
N TYR A 248 26.65 -9.07 -2.63
CA TYR A 248 27.58 -8.35 -1.77
C TYR A 248 28.95 -9.04 -1.68
N ARG A 249 28.99 -10.38 -1.58
CA ARG A 249 30.25 -11.13 -1.58
C ARG A 249 30.99 -11.00 -2.92
N ILE A 250 30.26 -11.08 -4.04
CA ILE A 250 30.82 -10.84 -5.38
C ILE A 250 31.38 -9.42 -5.49
N PHE A 251 30.69 -8.40 -4.99
CA PHE A 251 31.18 -7.02 -5.06
C PHE A 251 32.40 -6.76 -4.19
N SER A 252 32.63 -7.62 -3.18
CA SER A 252 33.74 -7.51 -2.25
C SER A 252 35.02 -8.17 -2.78
N THR A 253 34.98 -8.86 -3.92
CA THR A 253 36.18 -9.44 -4.53
C THR A 253 37.07 -8.37 -5.12
N ALA A 254 38.37 -8.48 -4.84
CA ALA A 254 39.39 -7.60 -5.37
C ALA A 254 40.32 -8.34 -6.32
N THR A 255 40.90 -7.61 -7.25
CA THR A 255 42.00 -8.09 -8.10
C THR A 255 43.26 -8.34 -7.26
N SER A 256 44.28 -8.95 -7.87
CA SER A 256 45.58 -9.20 -7.22
C SER A 256 46.29 -7.94 -6.71
N ILE A 257 45.93 -6.76 -7.25
CA ILE A 257 46.45 -5.44 -6.84
C ILE A 257 45.53 -4.72 -5.85
N GLY A 258 44.49 -5.38 -5.33
CA GLY A 258 43.59 -4.85 -4.32
C GLY A 258 42.50 -3.90 -4.84
N THR A 259 42.32 -3.78 -6.15
CA THR A 259 41.24 -2.95 -6.74
C THR A 259 39.95 -3.76 -6.88
N PRO A 260 38.75 -3.16 -6.73
CA PRO A 260 37.49 -3.88 -6.87
C PRO A 260 37.35 -4.51 -8.27
N GLN A 261 37.03 -5.80 -8.32
CA GLN A 261 37.06 -6.59 -9.56
C GLN A 261 35.88 -6.27 -10.51
N TYR A 262 34.71 -5.92 -9.96
CA TYR A 262 33.46 -5.82 -10.71
C TYR A 262 32.80 -4.43 -10.60
N VAL A 263 33.54 -3.33 -10.76
CA VAL A 263 33.04 -1.96 -10.50
C VAL A 263 31.74 -1.63 -11.24
N VAL A 264 31.73 -1.77 -12.58
CA VAL A 264 30.56 -1.39 -13.40
C VAL A 264 29.39 -2.37 -13.20
N LEU A 265 29.70 -3.67 -13.09
CA LEU A 265 28.69 -4.69 -12.82
C LEU A 265 28.04 -4.49 -11.44
N THR A 266 28.82 -4.10 -10.44
CA THR A 266 28.32 -3.75 -9.09
C THR A 266 27.31 -2.62 -9.15
N LYS A 267 27.61 -1.56 -9.90
CA LYS A 267 26.73 -0.40 -10.09
C LYS A 267 25.40 -0.83 -10.71
N LEU A 268 25.45 -1.66 -11.75
CA LEU A 268 24.26 -2.19 -12.42
C LEU A 268 23.42 -3.08 -11.50
N VAL A 269 24.01 -4.13 -10.93
CA VAL A 269 23.25 -5.12 -10.15
C VAL A 269 22.64 -4.53 -8.89
N LYS A 270 23.34 -3.61 -8.20
CA LYS A 270 22.75 -2.89 -7.06
C LYS A 270 21.50 -2.13 -7.45
N TYR A 271 21.51 -1.45 -8.61
CA TYR A 271 20.34 -0.75 -9.11
C TYR A 271 19.19 -1.72 -9.41
N LEU A 272 19.49 -2.81 -10.12
CA LEU A 272 18.49 -3.80 -10.51
C LEU A 272 17.82 -4.48 -9.29
N LEU A 273 18.60 -4.82 -8.26
CA LEU A 273 18.06 -5.39 -7.02
C LEU A 273 17.29 -4.38 -6.17
N TYR A 274 17.44 -3.07 -6.41
CA TYR A 274 16.67 -2.04 -5.72
C TYR A 274 15.26 -1.84 -6.33
N LEU A 275 14.98 -2.46 -7.48
CA LEU A 275 13.65 -2.42 -8.08
C LEU A 275 12.65 -3.14 -7.17
N SER A 276 11.54 -2.47 -6.84
CA SER A 276 10.51 -3.07 -5.99
C SER A 276 9.87 -4.28 -6.68
N HIS A 277 9.78 -5.39 -5.94
CA HIS A 277 9.24 -6.67 -6.39
C HIS A 277 7.80 -6.94 -5.94
N GLY A 278 7.14 -5.97 -5.32
CA GLY A 278 5.76 -6.12 -4.87
C GLY A 278 5.07 -4.82 -4.47
N ASN A 279 3.74 -4.80 -4.60
CA ASN A 279 2.91 -3.66 -4.18
C ASN A 279 2.87 -3.47 -2.65
N SER A 280 3.47 -4.36 -1.85
CA SER A 280 3.43 -4.34 -0.38
C SER A 280 4.48 -3.45 0.28
N ASP A 281 5.62 -3.16 -0.38
CA ASP A 281 6.70 -2.31 0.17
C ASP A 281 6.18 -0.94 0.62
N SER A 282 5.14 -0.43 -0.05
CA SER A 282 4.49 0.85 0.28
C SER A 282 3.14 0.71 0.99
N ARG A 283 2.60 -0.51 1.16
CA ARG A 283 1.25 -0.73 1.74
C ARG A 283 1.25 -1.03 3.23
N SER A 284 2.36 -1.46 3.82
CA SER A 284 2.44 -1.73 5.27
C SER A 284 2.18 -0.48 6.14
N ASP A 285 2.37 0.73 5.61
CA ASP A 285 2.13 2.00 6.30
C ASP A 285 0.86 2.75 5.82
N LYS A 286 -0.04 2.14 5.02
CA LYS A 286 -1.24 2.81 4.44
C LYS A 286 -2.51 2.78 5.30
N THR A 287 -2.48 2.23 6.50
CA THR A 287 -3.64 2.22 7.41
C THR A 287 -3.44 3.18 8.58
N ILE A 288 -3.56 4.48 8.30
CA ILE A 288 -3.91 5.46 9.34
C ILE A 288 -5.43 5.58 9.27
N ASN A 289 -6.09 5.07 10.31
CA ASN A 289 -7.53 5.16 10.49
C ASN A 289 -8.01 6.62 10.43
N ASP A 290 -9.23 6.81 9.92
CA ASP A 290 -10.03 8.05 9.81
C ASP A 290 -10.18 8.92 11.08
N ARG A 291 -9.47 8.62 12.18
CA ARG A 291 -9.55 9.38 13.44
C ARG A 291 -8.54 10.53 13.54
N SER A 292 -7.60 10.64 12.61
CA SER A 292 -6.67 11.77 12.51
C SER A 292 -6.24 11.96 11.05
N SER A 293 -7.11 12.59 10.26
CA SER A 293 -6.84 12.94 8.86
C SER A 293 -5.69 13.95 8.76
N LEU A 294 -4.45 13.47 8.86
CA LEU A 294 -3.28 14.21 8.43
C LEU A 294 -3.36 14.39 6.91
N ASN A 295 -3.11 15.61 6.44
CA ASN A 295 -3.01 15.84 5.01
C ASN A 295 -1.83 15.05 4.40
N GLU A 296 -1.87 14.83 3.09
CA GLU A 296 -0.87 14.04 2.37
C GLU A 296 0.57 14.53 2.62
N ALA A 297 0.76 15.85 2.68
CA ALA A 297 2.05 16.46 2.96
C ALA A 297 2.61 16.05 4.35
N SER A 298 1.75 16.02 5.38
CA SER A 298 2.13 15.60 6.73
C SER A 298 2.45 14.11 6.79
N ILE A 299 1.67 13.27 6.11
CA ILE A 299 1.95 11.83 6.00
C ILE A 299 3.29 11.59 5.31
N ASN A 300 3.54 12.27 4.19
CA ASN A 300 4.80 12.16 3.46
C ASN A 300 5.99 12.66 4.29
N GLY A 301 5.83 13.76 5.02
CA GLY A 301 6.86 14.28 5.94
C GLY A 301 7.19 13.31 7.07
N LEU A 302 6.18 12.71 7.70
CA LEU A 302 6.37 11.71 8.75
C LEU A 302 7.06 10.44 8.23
N ARG A 303 6.63 9.95 7.06
CA ARG A 303 7.24 8.78 6.42
C ARG A 303 8.70 9.04 6.03
N ALA A 304 8.98 10.19 5.41
CA ALA A 304 10.35 10.58 5.07
C ALA A 304 11.24 10.67 6.31
N THR A 305 10.72 11.24 7.40
CA THR A 305 11.43 11.32 8.68
C THR A 305 11.69 9.92 9.27
N LYS A 306 10.67 9.05 9.34
CA LYS A 306 10.79 7.67 9.82
C LYS A 306 11.81 6.86 8.99
N ALA A 307 11.76 7.00 7.66
CA ALA A 307 12.70 6.37 6.76
C ALA A 307 14.13 6.87 6.98
N ALA A 308 14.32 8.19 7.13
CA ALA A 308 15.63 8.78 7.43
C ALA A 308 16.18 8.31 8.78
N VAL A 309 15.35 8.20 9.82
CA VAL A 309 15.78 7.64 11.12
C VAL A 309 16.18 6.17 10.99
N LYS A 310 15.43 5.37 10.23
CA LYS A 310 15.78 3.96 9.96
C LYS A 310 17.13 3.88 9.23
N PHE A 311 17.31 4.69 8.19
CA PHE A 311 18.50 4.64 7.33
C PHE A 311 19.75 5.21 8.01
N PHE A 312 19.70 6.42 8.55
CA PHE A 312 20.87 7.10 9.12
C PHE A 312 21.12 6.76 10.59
N GLY A 313 20.07 6.45 11.35
CA GLY A 313 20.15 6.18 12.79
C GLY A 313 19.95 4.72 13.17
N GLY A 314 19.84 3.80 12.20
CA GLY A 314 19.52 2.40 12.48
C GLY A 314 18.19 2.21 13.23
N GLY A 315 17.25 3.14 13.07
CA GLY A 315 15.97 3.17 13.78
C GLY A 315 15.98 3.95 15.11
N LYS A 316 17.12 4.51 15.51
CA LYS A 316 17.25 5.33 16.73
C LYS A 316 17.43 6.81 16.36
N VAL A 317 16.52 7.66 16.82
CA VAL A 317 16.52 9.10 16.51
C VAL A 317 17.82 9.78 16.95
N HIS A 318 18.31 9.47 18.15
CA HIS A 318 19.53 10.05 18.71
C HIS A 318 20.82 9.61 17.97
N ALA A 319 20.74 8.56 17.17
CA ALA A 319 21.87 8.07 16.37
C ALA A 319 21.93 8.72 14.98
N VAL A 320 20.93 9.52 14.59
CA VAL A 320 20.95 10.25 13.33
C VAL A 320 21.94 11.41 13.42
N PRO A 321 22.94 11.51 12.53
CA PRO A 321 23.93 12.59 12.57
C PRO A 321 23.29 13.98 12.37
N ALA A 322 23.55 14.90 13.31
CA ALA A 322 23.13 16.29 13.20
C ALA A 322 24.07 17.06 12.27
N THR A 323 23.81 17.00 10.96
CA THR A 323 24.62 17.73 9.97
C THR A 323 24.30 19.23 10.00
N SER A 324 25.27 20.07 9.61
CA SER A 324 25.08 21.52 9.48
C SER A 324 23.93 21.87 8.51
N THR A 325 23.80 21.10 7.43
CA THR A 325 22.70 21.21 6.48
C THR A 325 21.34 20.91 7.13
N LEU A 326 21.25 19.86 7.94
CA LEU A 326 20.02 19.52 8.66
C LEU A 326 19.60 20.65 9.60
N ILE A 327 20.54 21.19 10.38
CA ILE A 327 20.30 22.32 11.28
C ILE A 327 19.82 23.54 10.50
N SER A 328 20.43 23.85 9.36
CA SER A 328 19.99 24.95 8.49
C SER A 328 18.56 24.74 8.01
N LYS A 329 18.20 23.54 7.56
CA LYS A 329 16.84 23.23 7.06
C LYS A 329 15.80 23.30 8.17
N VAL A 330 16.13 22.91 9.40
CA VAL A 330 15.25 23.06 10.56
C VAL A 330 15.00 24.55 10.86
N LYS A 331 16.04 25.39 10.82
CA LYS A 331 15.89 26.85 10.98
C LYS A 331 15.01 27.46 9.88
N ASP A 332 15.21 27.05 8.63
CA ASP A 332 14.40 27.50 7.50
C ASP A 332 12.92 27.11 7.68
N ALA A 333 12.66 25.85 8.06
CA ALA A 333 11.32 25.34 8.29
C ALA A 333 10.63 26.09 9.44
N TYR A 334 11.35 26.35 10.54
CA TYR A 334 10.84 27.14 11.65
C TYR A 334 10.52 28.57 11.21
N SER A 335 11.40 29.22 10.45
CA SER A 335 11.15 30.57 9.93
C SER A 335 9.89 30.64 9.05
N ARG A 336 9.67 29.63 8.20
CA ARG A 336 8.44 29.54 7.38
C ARG A 336 7.20 29.35 8.25
N TYR A 337 7.24 28.43 9.20
CA TYR A 337 6.15 28.20 10.14
C TYR A 337 5.76 29.49 10.89
N THR A 338 6.73 30.25 11.38
CA THR A 338 6.46 31.52 12.07
C THR A 338 5.76 32.52 11.15
N LYS A 339 6.23 32.66 9.90
CA LYS A 339 5.60 33.53 8.90
C LYS A 339 4.17 33.11 8.56
N ASP A 340 3.94 31.82 8.36
CA ASP A 340 2.61 31.29 8.04
C ASP A 340 1.64 31.53 9.19
N ASN A 341 2.08 31.33 10.44
CA ASN A 341 1.29 31.60 11.63
C ASN A 341 0.96 33.10 11.78
N GLU A 342 1.93 33.98 11.52
CA GLU A 342 1.69 35.44 11.50
C GLU A 342 0.68 35.85 10.42
N GLN A 343 0.72 35.23 9.24
CA GLN A 343 -0.25 35.48 8.17
C GLN A 343 -1.65 35.00 8.56
N GLN A 344 -1.77 33.80 9.14
CA GLN A 344 -3.05 33.29 9.62
C GLN A 344 -3.65 34.19 10.71
N GLN A 345 -2.85 34.64 11.67
CA GLN A 345 -3.31 35.59 12.68
C GLN A 345 -3.78 36.91 12.08
N LYS A 346 -3.13 37.42 11.02
CA LYS A 346 -3.58 38.62 10.30
C LYS A 346 -4.91 38.41 9.59
N LEU A 347 -5.12 37.23 9.00
CA LEU A 347 -6.38 36.88 8.34
C LEU A 347 -7.53 36.80 9.36
N ILE A 348 -7.32 36.09 10.47
CA ILE A 348 -8.30 35.98 11.55
C ILE A 348 -8.68 37.37 12.08
N LYS A 349 -7.69 38.22 12.39
CA LYS A 349 -7.96 39.59 12.86
C LYS A 349 -8.74 40.43 11.85
N LYS A 350 -8.50 40.24 10.56
CA LYS A 350 -9.21 40.94 9.49
C LYS A 350 -10.67 40.49 9.43
N GLU A 351 -10.93 39.19 9.52
CA GLU A 351 -12.28 38.61 9.55
C GLU A 351 -13.05 39.06 10.80
N GLU A 352 -12.42 39.02 11.98
CA GLU A 352 -13.01 39.53 13.23
C GLU A 352 -13.40 41.00 13.12
N THR A 353 -12.51 41.84 12.59
CA THR A 353 -12.80 43.28 12.39
C THR A 353 -13.98 43.48 11.43
N GLN A 354 -14.09 42.65 10.40
CA GLN A 354 -15.16 42.74 9.42
C GLN A 354 -16.50 42.33 10.02
N LEU A 355 -16.53 41.27 10.84
CA LEU A 355 -17.72 40.82 11.57
C LEU A 355 -18.21 41.86 12.58
N ILE A 356 -17.29 42.47 13.35
CA ILE A 356 -17.62 43.54 14.31
C ILE A 356 -18.27 44.74 13.60
N ASN A 357 -17.71 45.14 12.45
CA ASN A 357 -18.27 46.25 11.67
C ASN A 357 -19.68 45.92 11.13
N GLU A 358 -19.88 44.72 10.60
CA GLU A 358 -21.18 44.26 10.10
C GLU A 358 -22.24 44.20 11.21
N GLN A 359 -21.85 43.70 12.40
CA GLN A 359 -22.71 43.68 13.58
C GLN A 359 -23.12 45.10 14.01
N LYS A 360 -22.17 46.04 14.03
CA LYS A 360 -22.44 47.44 14.37
C LYS A 360 -23.42 48.08 13.38
N THR A 361 -23.22 47.89 12.08
CA THR A 361 -24.13 48.42 11.05
C THR A 361 -25.55 47.85 11.20
N LEU A 362 -25.68 46.54 11.42
CA LEU A 362 -27.00 45.92 11.64
C LEU A 362 -27.68 46.42 12.92
N GLN A 363 -26.92 46.68 13.98
CA GLN A 363 -27.45 47.21 15.23
C GLN A 363 -27.95 48.66 15.06
N GLU A 364 -27.23 49.48 14.30
CA GLU A 364 -27.68 50.83 13.91
C GLU A 364 -28.97 50.79 13.06
N GLU A 365 -29.06 49.86 12.09
CA GLU A 365 -30.28 49.69 11.30
C GLU A 365 -31.47 49.19 12.12
N LEU A 366 -31.23 48.27 13.06
CA LEU A 366 -32.27 47.77 13.97
C LEU A 366 -32.80 48.90 14.85
N THR A 367 -31.91 49.77 15.35
CA THR A 367 -32.29 50.96 16.13
C THR A 367 -33.17 51.89 15.28
N LYS A 368 -32.80 52.15 14.02
CA LYS A 368 -33.62 52.95 13.09
C LYS A 368 -34.99 52.32 12.84
N ALA A 369 -35.06 51.01 12.64
CA ALA A 369 -36.31 50.30 12.39
C ALA A 369 -37.22 50.28 13.63
N THR A 370 -36.65 50.15 14.84
CA THR A 370 -37.40 50.28 16.10
C THR A 370 -37.98 51.67 16.27
N ASN A 371 -37.20 52.73 16.01
CA ASN A 371 -37.68 54.10 16.09
C ASN A 371 -38.81 54.36 15.06
N MET A 372 -38.68 53.83 13.84
CA MET A 372 -39.75 53.91 12.83
C MET A 372 -41.03 53.19 13.28
N LEU A 373 -40.90 52.06 13.99
CA LEU A 373 -42.04 51.32 14.52
C LEU A 373 -42.74 52.09 15.65
N GLU A 374 -41.98 52.68 16.57
CA GLU A 374 -42.51 53.50 17.66
C GLU A 374 -43.23 54.74 17.12
N GLU A 375 -42.66 55.40 16.12
CA GLU A 375 -43.30 56.52 15.44
C GLU A 375 -44.58 56.09 14.71
N GLY A 376 -44.53 54.99 13.95
CA GLY A 376 -45.69 54.46 13.23
C GLY A 376 -46.83 54.05 14.16
N THR A 377 -46.52 53.39 15.28
CA THR A 377 -47.51 52.97 16.28
C THR A 377 -48.12 54.16 17.01
N THR A 378 -47.32 55.18 17.33
CA THR A 378 -47.81 56.43 17.94
C THR A 378 -48.76 57.18 17.00
N ARG A 379 -48.38 57.32 15.72
CA ARG A 379 -49.23 57.94 14.69
C ARG A 379 -50.53 57.15 14.48
N LEU A 380 -50.45 55.83 14.47
CA LEU A 380 -51.61 54.95 14.32
C LEU A 380 -52.59 55.12 15.50
N ALA A 381 -52.09 55.12 16.74
CA ALA A 381 -52.90 55.34 17.94
C ALA A 381 -53.59 56.72 17.94
N ALA A 382 -52.87 57.77 17.51
CA ALA A 382 -53.42 59.12 17.38
C ALA A 382 -54.49 59.20 16.27
N ALA A 383 -54.27 58.56 15.12
CA ALA A 383 -55.22 58.52 14.01
C ALA A 383 -56.50 57.75 14.36
N MET A 384 -56.38 56.62 15.08
CA MET A 384 -57.52 55.87 15.60
C MET A 384 -58.34 56.69 16.61
N LYS A 385 -57.68 57.39 17.54
CA LYS A 385 -58.35 58.25 18.53
C LYS A 385 -59.14 59.40 17.88
N ASN A 386 -58.61 59.95 16.79
CA ASN A 386 -59.19 61.10 16.09
C ASN A 386 -60.09 60.73 14.90
N LYS A 387 -60.34 59.43 14.65
CA LYS A 387 -61.16 58.90 13.54
C LYS A 387 -60.76 59.43 12.15
N LYS A 388 -59.46 59.67 11.94
CA LYS A 388 -58.90 60.13 10.65
C LYS A 388 -58.46 58.92 9.82
N PHE A 389 -59.37 58.40 8.99
CA PHE A 389 -59.15 57.15 8.28
C PHE A 389 -58.00 57.19 7.26
N ASP A 390 -57.73 58.34 6.62
CA ASP A 390 -56.60 58.49 5.69
C ASP A 390 -55.23 58.42 6.40
N ASP A 391 -55.16 58.93 7.63
CA ASP A 391 -53.96 58.89 8.46
C ASP A 391 -53.70 57.47 9.02
N ILE A 392 -54.76 56.67 9.22
CA ILE A 392 -54.65 55.26 9.64
C ILE A 392 -53.93 54.45 8.57
N GLY A 393 -54.32 54.56 7.30
CA GLY A 393 -53.67 53.84 6.20
C GLY A 393 -52.19 54.19 6.06
N THR A 394 -51.85 55.48 6.22
CA THR A 394 -50.45 55.94 6.15
C THR A 394 -49.61 55.42 7.33
N ALA A 395 -50.16 55.40 8.55
CA ALA A 395 -49.48 54.88 9.73
C ALA A 395 -49.31 53.34 9.68
N GLU A 396 -50.30 52.62 9.15
CA GLU A 396 -50.26 51.17 8.97
C GLU A 396 -49.18 50.74 7.95
N VAL A 397 -49.02 51.49 6.86
CA VAL A 397 -47.92 51.27 5.90
C VAL A 397 -46.56 51.46 6.58
N LEU A 398 -46.40 52.47 7.43
CA LEU A 398 -45.16 52.73 8.15
C LEU A 398 -44.83 51.62 9.17
N VAL A 399 -45.82 51.14 9.93
CA VAL A 399 -45.68 50.01 10.86
C VAL A 399 -45.32 48.72 10.12
N THR A 400 -46.00 48.45 8.99
CA THR A 400 -45.73 47.27 8.16
C THR A 400 -44.31 47.29 7.60
N ALA A 401 -43.85 48.43 7.09
CA ALA A 401 -42.50 48.59 6.57
C ALA A 401 -41.43 48.47 7.68
N ALA A 402 -41.70 48.99 8.88
CA ALA A 402 -40.80 48.88 10.03
C ALA A 402 -40.69 47.41 10.51
N ASN A 403 -41.82 46.70 10.64
CA ASN A 403 -41.85 45.29 11.01
C ASN A 403 -41.11 44.41 10.00
N ALA A 404 -41.30 44.64 8.70
CA ALA A 404 -40.57 43.90 7.66
C ALA A 404 -39.04 44.10 7.77
N LYS A 405 -38.58 45.32 8.06
CA LYS A 405 -37.16 45.61 8.30
C LYS A 405 -36.64 44.94 9.57
N LEU A 406 -37.41 44.95 10.65
CA LEU A 406 -37.03 44.30 11.91
C LEU A 406 -36.88 42.78 11.75
N ILE A 407 -37.82 42.12 11.07
CA ILE A 407 -37.74 40.68 10.80
C ILE A 407 -36.48 40.35 10.01
N LYS A 408 -36.25 41.05 8.90
CA LYS A 408 -35.07 40.84 8.04
C LYS A 408 -33.75 41.06 8.79
N ASN A 409 -33.66 42.13 9.57
CA ASN A 409 -32.42 42.46 10.29
C ASN A 409 -32.16 41.50 11.45
N ASN A 410 -33.21 41.01 12.12
CA ASN A 410 -33.09 40.00 13.17
C ASN A 410 -32.68 38.63 12.60
N GLU A 411 -33.16 38.26 11.42
CA GLU A 411 -32.69 37.06 10.70
C GLU A 411 -31.20 37.16 10.34
N ASN A 412 -30.75 38.32 9.85
CA ASN A 412 -29.34 38.55 9.53
C ASN A 412 -28.44 38.50 10.77
N LEU A 413 -28.88 39.09 11.89
CA LEU A 413 -28.16 39.02 13.17
C LEU A 413 -28.04 37.58 13.69
N ASN A 414 -29.11 36.79 13.58
CA ASN A 414 -29.09 35.38 13.95
C ASN A 414 -28.18 34.52 13.04
N ARG A 415 -28.04 34.89 11.76
CA ARG A 415 -27.07 34.25 10.85
C ARG A 415 -25.63 34.58 11.22
N LEU A 416 -25.35 35.82 11.66
CA LEU A 416 -24.02 36.21 12.12
C LEU A 416 -23.63 35.52 13.44
N ARG A 417 -24.54 35.44 14.42
CA ARG A 417 -24.30 34.70 15.69
C ARG A 417 -24.01 33.21 15.47
N LYS A 418 -24.51 32.63 14.38
CA LYS A 418 -24.22 31.24 13.98
C LYS A 418 -22.87 31.08 13.29
N LYS A 419 -22.23 32.16 12.85
CA LYS A 419 -20.86 32.15 12.30
C LYS A 419 -19.79 32.38 13.39
N GLU A 420 -20.18 32.92 14.54
CA GLU A 420 -19.30 33.13 15.71
C GLU A 420 -19.13 31.87 16.59
N ASN A 421 -20.02 30.88 16.46
CA ASN A 421 -19.93 29.55 17.09
C ASN A 421 -19.45 28.52 16.07
#